data_AF-A0A1H7NZG3-F1
#
_entry.id   AF-A0A1H7NZG3-F1
#
_cell.length_a   1.000
_cell.length_b   1.000
_cell.length_c   1.000
_cell.angle_alpha   90.00
_cell.angle_beta   90.00
_cell.angle_gamma   90.00
#
_symmetry.space_group_name_H-M   'P 1'
#
loop_
_entity.id
_entity.type
_entity.pdbx_description
1 polymer ?
#
loop_
_entity_poly.entity_id
_entity_poly.type
_entity_poly.pdbx_seq_one_letter_code
_entity_poly.pdbx_strand_id
1 'polypeptide(L)'
;MAARRTAAARSTGHDLAHDNVTDLPLPPPVPVRVRADGWTAERQRTFLTVLAETGSVSAACQEAGVSSRSAYRLRARPDAEGFARTWDQALKIATVRLTTLAFERATRGTVREVWKDGTLVQTTREPSDRLLVFLLQHLLPAGKPGDRWDGFEAMTDAARGTFQRSLGTLGDHACEMVPTLVQDYSPDEPKDCRDAT
;
A
#
# COMPACT_ATOMS: atom_id res chain seq x y z
N MET A 1 19.72 38.40 -17.80
CA MET A 1 18.78 37.81 -18.78
C MET A 1 19.25 36.38 -19.04
N ALA A 2 18.86 35.38 -18.25
CA ALA A 2 17.59 34.65 -18.28
C ALA A 2 17.34 33.94 -19.63
N ALA A 3 17.78 32.68 -19.75
CA ALA A 3 17.35 31.76 -20.80
C ALA A 3 17.06 30.38 -20.20
N ARG A 4 15.80 30.25 -19.78
CA ARG A 4 14.91 29.08 -19.69
C ARG A 4 15.54 27.68 -19.75
N ARG A 5 15.49 26.99 -18.60
CA ARG A 5 15.48 25.53 -18.49
C ARG A 5 14.12 25.00 -18.98
N THR A 6 14.09 24.28 -20.09
CA THR A 6 12.96 23.44 -20.51
C THR A 6 13.09 22.07 -19.86
N ALA A 7 12.26 21.81 -18.87
CA ALA A 7 12.09 20.50 -18.25
C ALA A 7 11.25 19.61 -19.18
N ALA A 8 11.86 18.60 -19.77
CA ALA A 8 11.16 17.54 -20.49
C ALA A 8 10.52 16.61 -19.46
N ALA A 9 9.19 16.59 -19.44
CA ALA A 9 8.39 15.64 -18.67
C ALA A 9 8.70 14.21 -19.14
N ARG A 10 9.25 13.38 -18.25
CA ARG A 10 9.32 11.94 -18.46
C ARG A 10 7.99 11.34 -18.04
N SER A 11 7.21 10.92 -19.03
CA SER A 11 6.06 10.05 -18.87
C SER A 11 6.53 8.68 -18.41
N THR A 12 6.39 8.38 -17.12
CA THR A 12 6.47 6.99 -16.64
C THR A 12 5.05 6.48 -16.57
N GLY A 13 4.66 5.69 -17.58
CA GLY A 13 3.47 4.85 -17.52
C GLY A 13 3.64 3.86 -16.38
N HIS A 14 2.90 4.08 -15.30
CA HIS A 14 2.74 3.13 -14.21
C HIS A 14 1.55 2.25 -14.56
N ASP A 15 1.79 1.23 -15.39
CA ASP A 15 0.79 0.23 -15.73
C ASP A 15 0.94 -0.93 -14.74
N LEU A 16 0.41 -0.75 -13.53
CA LEU A 16 0.11 -1.85 -12.63
C LEU A 16 -1.39 -2.09 -12.73
N ALA A 17 -1.79 -3.30 -13.09
CA ALA A 17 -3.19 -3.71 -13.11
C ALA A 17 -3.84 -3.42 -11.74
N HIS A 18 -4.64 -2.35 -11.67
CA HIS A 18 -5.41 -1.96 -10.49
C HIS A 18 -6.75 -2.70 -10.51
N ASP A 19 -6.78 -3.95 -10.04
CA ASP A 19 -8.06 -4.56 -9.70
C ASP A 19 -8.62 -3.93 -8.40
N ASN A 20 -9.73 -3.21 -8.58
CA ASN A 20 -10.79 -2.88 -7.61
C ASN A 20 -10.59 -1.77 -6.55
N VAL A 21 -9.93 -0.64 -6.86
CA VAL A 21 -10.14 0.61 -6.06
C VAL A 21 -11.09 1.60 -6.76
N THR A 22 -11.15 1.56 -8.10
CA THR A 22 -11.95 2.49 -8.92
C THR A 22 -13.46 2.40 -8.69
N ASP A 23 -13.95 1.25 -8.19
CA ASP A 23 -15.39 0.97 -8.05
C ASP A 23 -15.98 1.31 -6.66
N LEU A 24 -15.21 2.02 -5.82
CA LEU A 24 -15.70 2.47 -4.52
C LEU A 24 -16.70 3.62 -4.69
N PRO A 25 -17.90 3.55 -4.09
CA PRO A 25 -18.85 4.65 -4.13
C PRO A 25 -18.28 5.85 -3.33
N LEU A 26 -17.78 6.86 -4.05
CA LEU A 26 -17.24 8.09 -3.47
C LEU A 26 -18.38 8.98 -2.96
N PRO A 27 -18.25 9.59 -1.77
CA PRO A 27 -19.30 10.45 -1.22
C PRO A 27 -19.51 11.68 -2.10
N PRO A 28 -20.70 12.32 -2.03
CA PRO A 28 -20.90 13.62 -2.65
C PRO A 28 -19.88 14.62 -2.07
N PRO A 29 -19.20 15.40 -2.92
CA PRO A 29 -18.12 16.28 -2.49
C PRO A 29 -18.64 17.36 -1.54
N VAL A 30 -17.86 17.67 -0.51
CA VAL A 30 -18.20 18.75 0.43
C VAL A 30 -18.36 20.06 -0.36
N PRO A 31 -19.46 20.81 -0.20
CA PRO A 31 -19.65 22.09 -0.89
C PRO A 31 -18.65 23.13 -0.36
N VAL A 32 -17.55 23.29 -1.08
CA VAL A 32 -16.56 24.35 -0.81
C VAL A 32 -16.90 25.56 -1.67
N ARG A 33 -16.86 26.76 -1.08
CA ARG A 33 -17.01 28.02 -1.82
C ARG A 33 -15.95 28.04 -2.94
N VAL A 34 -16.40 28.08 -4.20
CA VAL A 34 -15.55 27.97 -5.40
C VAL A 34 -14.52 29.10 -5.42
N ARG A 35 -13.34 28.81 -4.88
CA ARG A 35 -12.11 29.56 -5.14
C ARG A 35 -11.26 28.60 -5.97
N ALA A 36 -10.70 29.10 -7.07
CA ALA A 36 -9.86 28.32 -7.99
C ALA A 36 -8.67 27.61 -7.28
N ASP A 37 -8.33 28.05 -6.06
CA ASP A 37 -7.24 27.52 -5.24
C ASP A 37 -7.70 26.55 -4.11
N GLY A 38 -8.96 26.11 -4.13
CA GLY A 38 -9.60 25.32 -3.05
C GLY A 38 -9.69 23.80 -3.28
N TRP A 39 -10.20 23.09 -2.27
CA TRP A 39 -10.56 21.67 -2.37
C TRP A 39 -11.73 21.47 -3.33
N THR A 40 -11.45 21.05 -4.57
CA THR A 40 -12.47 20.65 -5.55
C THR A 40 -12.94 19.22 -5.27
N ALA A 41 -14.10 18.86 -5.83
CA ALA A 41 -14.60 17.49 -5.78
C ALA A 41 -13.59 16.48 -6.35
N GLU A 42 -12.97 16.84 -7.48
CA GLU A 42 -11.94 16.01 -8.13
C GLU A 42 -10.73 15.79 -7.21
N ARG A 43 -10.19 16.83 -6.58
CA ARG A 43 -9.08 16.69 -5.61
C ARG A 43 -9.45 15.84 -4.40
N GLN A 44 -10.68 15.93 -3.90
CA GLN A 44 -11.17 15.05 -2.84
C GLN A 44 -11.17 13.58 -3.28
N ARG A 45 -11.62 13.30 -4.51
CA ARG A 45 -11.61 11.95 -5.07
C ARG A 45 -10.19 11.44 -5.27
N THR A 46 -9.33 12.19 -5.96
CA THR A 46 -7.91 11.82 -6.16
C THR A 46 -7.21 11.53 -4.83
N PHE A 47 -7.39 12.42 -3.84
CA PHE A 47 -6.81 12.23 -2.52
C PHE A 47 -7.27 10.91 -1.86
N LEU A 48 -8.59 10.64 -1.85
CA LEU A 48 -9.14 9.46 -1.19
C LEU A 48 -8.76 8.16 -1.92
N THR A 49 -8.74 8.17 -3.26
CA THR A 49 -8.30 7.03 -4.07
C THR A 49 -6.84 6.69 -3.80
N VAL A 50 -5.93 7.68 -3.90
CA VAL A 50 -4.50 7.45 -3.64
C VAL A 50 -4.25 7.05 -2.19
N LEU A 51 -5.03 7.60 -1.25
CA LEU A 51 -4.95 7.18 0.15
C LEU A 51 -5.39 5.73 0.35
N ALA A 52 -6.44 5.27 -0.34
CA ALA A 52 -6.89 3.88 -0.28
C ALA A 52 -5.87 2.91 -0.90
N GLU A 53 -5.19 3.35 -1.96
CA GLU A 53 -4.18 2.55 -2.65
C GLU A 53 -2.87 2.42 -1.88
N THR A 54 -2.41 3.51 -1.28
CA THR A 54 -1.05 3.63 -0.72
C THR A 54 -1.02 3.67 0.81
N GLY A 55 -2.11 4.11 1.46
CA GLY A 55 -2.13 4.42 2.89
C GLY A 55 -1.29 5.63 3.28
N SER A 56 -0.69 6.35 2.32
CA SER A 56 0.22 7.47 2.57
C SER A 56 -0.48 8.80 2.34
N VAL A 57 -0.66 9.56 3.42
CA VAL A 57 -1.21 10.93 3.35
C VAL A 57 -0.31 11.85 2.54
N SER A 58 1.02 11.68 2.63
CA SER A 58 1.96 12.49 1.86
C SER A 58 1.85 12.24 0.36
N ALA A 59 1.74 10.97 -0.06
CA ALA A 59 1.56 10.61 -1.47
C ALA A 59 0.21 11.12 -2.00
N ALA A 60 -0.87 10.91 -1.24
CA ALA A 60 -2.19 11.41 -1.59
C ALA A 60 -2.24 12.94 -1.70
N CYS A 61 -1.53 13.66 -0.83
CA CYS A 61 -1.39 15.12 -0.89
C CYS A 61 -0.64 15.58 -2.15
N GLN A 62 0.45 14.89 -2.49
CA GLN A 62 1.23 15.19 -3.68
C GLN A 62 0.38 15.05 -4.95
N GLU A 63 -0.31 13.93 -5.11
CA GLU A 63 -1.15 13.65 -6.27
C GLU A 63 -2.38 14.56 -6.36
N ALA A 64 -3.04 14.87 -5.24
CA ALA A 64 -4.17 15.78 -5.23
C ALA A 64 -3.78 17.27 -5.30
N GLY A 65 -2.47 17.59 -5.26
CA GLY A 65 -1.98 18.98 -5.30
C GLY A 65 -2.39 19.81 -4.08
N VAL A 66 -2.43 19.20 -2.89
CA VAL A 66 -2.85 19.83 -1.63
C VAL A 66 -1.81 19.65 -0.52
N SER A 67 -1.74 20.58 0.43
CA SER A 67 -0.85 20.40 1.59
C SER A 67 -1.48 19.51 2.65
N SER A 68 -0.67 18.73 3.38
CA SER A 68 -1.15 17.86 4.47
C SER A 68 -1.91 18.64 5.55
N ARG A 69 -1.41 19.85 5.90
CA ARG A 69 -2.10 20.75 6.84
C ARG A 69 -3.52 21.10 6.36
N SER A 70 -3.70 21.34 5.05
CA SER A 70 -5.01 21.64 4.48
C SER A 70 -5.95 20.43 4.44
N ALA A 71 -5.40 19.22 4.28
CA ALA A 71 -6.15 17.96 4.30
C ALA A 71 -6.71 17.65 5.68
N TYR A 72 -5.88 17.74 6.73
CA TYR A 72 -6.35 17.60 8.11
C TYR A 72 -7.36 18.68 8.49
N ARG A 73 -7.16 19.92 8.02
CA ARG A 73 -8.13 21.00 8.24
C ARG A 73 -9.47 20.71 7.58
N LEU A 74 -9.49 20.17 6.35
CA LEU A 74 -10.73 19.77 5.69
C LEU A 74 -11.44 18.66 6.48
N ARG A 75 -10.70 17.62 6.89
CA ARG A 75 -11.23 16.50 7.68
C ARG A 75 -11.89 16.96 8.99
N ALA A 76 -11.36 17.99 9.65
CA ALA A 76 -11.88 18.49 10.91
C ALA A 76 -13.11 19.40 10.78
N ARG A 77 -13.58 19.70 9.56
CA ARG A 77 -14.73 20.59 9.39
C ARG A 77 -16.06 19.87 9.69
N PRO A 78 -17.04 20.55 10.32
CA PRO A 78 -18.36 19.97 10.59
C PRO A 78 -19.11 19.55 9.31
N ASP A 79 -18.91 20.25 8.20
CA ASP A 79 -19.54 19.97 6.91
C ASP A 79 -18.81 18.87 6.10
N ALA A 80 -17.70 18.33 6.61
CA ALA A 80 -16.86 17.35 5.92
C ALA A 80 -17.01 15.92 6.46
N GLU A 81 -18.11 15.60 7.12
CA GLU A 81 -18.32 14.28 7.74
C GLU A 81 -18.23 13.14 6.71
N GLY A 82 -18.78 13.32 5.51
CA GLY A 82 -18.68 12.35 4.42
C GLY A 82 -17.22 12.08 4.02
N PHE A 83 -16.42 13.14 3.88
CA PHE A 83 -15.00 13.04 3.57
C PHE A 83 -14.21 12.35 4.70
N ALA A 84 -14.49 12.68 5.95
CA ALA A 84 -13.85 12.04 7.11
C ALA A 84 -14.15 10.54 7.20
N ARG A 85 -15.40 10.14 6.99
CA ARG A 85 -15.78 8.71 6.96
C ARG A 85 -15.10 7.96 5.83
N THR A 86 -15.06 8.53 4.62
CA THR A 86 -14.39 7.89 3.48
C THR A 86 -12.88 7.85 3.64
N TRP A 87 -12.27 8.83 4.31
CA TRP A 87 -10.86 8.77 4.70
C TRP A 87 -10.59 7.55 5.58
N ASP A 88 -11.43 7.32 6.60
CA ASP A 88 -11.27 6.17 7.49
C ASP A 88 -11.51 4.84 6.76
N GLN A 89 -12.44 4.80 5.80
CA GLN A 89 -12.60 3.64 4.91
C GLN A 89 -11.38 3.42 4.02
N ALA A 90 -10.83 4.48 3.42
CA ALA A 90 -9.62 4.42 2.60
C ALA A 90 -8.44 3.86 3.41
N LEU A 91 -8.25 4.32 4.66
CA LEU A 91 -7.22 3.76 5.53
C LEU A 91 -7.44 2.28 5.85
N LYS A 92 -8.69 1.84 6.08
CA LYS A 92 -9.00 0.42 6.30
C LYS A 92 -8.65 -0.43 5.07
N ILE A 93 -8.94 0.07 3.88
CA ILE A 93 -8.58 -0.60 2.61
C ILE A 93 -7.06 -0.70 2.48
N ALA A 94 -6.35 0.42 2.71
CA ALA A 94 -4.90 0.45 2.67
C ALA A 94 -4.26 -0.49 3.69
N THR A 95 -4.86 -0.66 4.88
CA THR A 95 -4.36 -1.59 5.92
C THR A 95 -4.22 -3.01 5.40
N VAL A 96 -5.12 -3.50 4.54
CA VAL A 96 -5.01 -4.85 3.98
C VAL A 96 -3.72 -5.00 3.18
N ARG A 97 -3.46 -4.07 2.25
CA ARG A 97 -2.23 -4.06 1.44
C ARG A 97 -0.98 -3.83 2.28
N LEU A 98 -1.02 -2.87 3.20
CA LEU A 98 0.10 -2.58 4.11
C LEU A 98 0.43 -3.76 5.01
N THR A 99 -0.56 -4.54 5.43
CA THR A 99 -0.35 -5.77 6.21
C THR A 99 0.42 -6.79 5.37
N THR A 100 0.01 -7.03 4.11
CA THR A 100 0.74 -7.91 3.19
C THR A 100 2.19 -7.45 2.97
N LEU A 101 2.41 -6.15 2.74
CA LEU A 101 3.77 -5.59 2.59
C LEU A 101 4.58 -5.68 3.88
N ALA A 102 3.95 -5.49 5.04
CA ALA A 102 4.59 -5.62 6.34
C ALA A 102 5.03 -7.08 6.58
N PHE A 103 4.19 -8.06 6.23
CA PHE A 103 4.56 -9.48 6.28
C PHE A 103 5.75 -9.79 5.38
N GLU A 104 5.74 -9.31 4.15
CA GLU A 104 6.85 -9.51 3.23
C GLU A 104 8.15 -8.89 3.78
N ARG A 105 8.10 -7.66 4.28
CA ARG A 105 9.26 -7.00 4.88
C ARG A 105 9.72 -7.66 6.18
N ALA A 106 8.80 -8.13 7.00
CA ALA A 106 9.14 -8.83 8.24
C ALA A 106 9.86 -10.16 7.95
N THR A 107 9.43 -10.90 6.92
CA THR A 107 9.94 -12.23 6.59
C THR A 107 11.13 -12.21 5.64
N ARG A 108 11.02 -11.50 4.52
CA ARG A 108 12.08 -11.41 3.48
C ARG A 108 13.13 -10.34 3.79
N GLY A 109 12.83 -9.42 4.69
CA GLY A 109 13.71 -8.32 5.04
C GLY A 109 13.77 -7.20 4.02
N THR A 110 14.37 -6.09 4.43
CA THR A 110 14.69 -4.97 3.53
C THR A 110 16.12 -5.11 3.03
N VAL A 111 16.34 -4.74 1.77
CA VAL A 111 17.68 -4.67 1.20
C VAL A 111 18.44 -3.54 1.88
N ARG A 112 19.58 -3.88 2.49
CA ARG A 112 20.52 -2.96 3.11
C ARG A 112 21.85 -3.07 2.38
N GLU A 113 22.27 -1.95 1.81
CA GLU A 113 23.54 -1.83 1.14
C GLU A 113 24.60 -1.32 2.10
N VAL A 114 25.77 -1.95 2.07
CA VAL A 114 26.95 -1.54 2.83
C VAL A 114 27.96 -1.01 1.84
N TRP A 115 28.20 0.30 1.93
CA TRP A 115 29.16 1.02 1.11
C TRP A 115 30.43 1.28 1.90
N LYS A 116 31.58 1.03 1.27
CA LYS A 116 32.90 1.35 1.82
C LYS A 116 33.73 2.04 0.75
N ASP A 117 34.29 3.20 1.08
CA ASP A 117 35.15 3.97 0.18
C ASP A 117 34.50 4.24 -1.20
N GLY A 118 33.19 4.54 -1.21
CA GLY A 118 32.42 4.80 -2.43
C GLY A 118 32.11 3.56 -3.28
N THR A 119 32.50 2.36 -2.84
CA THR A 119 32.21 1.09 -3.52
C THR A 119 31.16 0.32 -2.74
N LEU A 120 30.16 -0.23 -3.43
CA LEU A 120 29.19 -1.14 -2.84
C LEU A 120 29.89 -2.46 -2.49
N VAL A 121 30.03 -2.75 -1.19
CA VAL A 121 30.76 -3.92 -0.69
C VAL A 121 29.83 -5.10 -0.49
N GLN A 122 28.60 -4.85 -0.07
CA GLN A 122 27.67 -5.91 0.30
C GLN A 122 26.22 -5.45 0.20
N THR A 123 25.38 -6.33 -0.31
CA THR A 123 23.93 -6.19 -0.28
C THR A 123 23.37 -7.29 0.62
N THR A 124 22.87 -6.92 1.80
CA THR A 124 22.30 -7.85 2.78
C THR A 124 20.80 -7.63 2.85
N ARG A 125 20.01 -8.71 2.93
CA ARG A 125 18.59 -8.61 3.29
C ARG A 125 18.46 -8.84 4.79
N GLU A 126 17.94 -7.86 5.51
CA GLU A 126 17.77 -7.93 6.97
C GLU A 126 16.27 -8.01 7.28
N PRO A 127 15.77 -9.18 7.72
CA PRO A 127 14.43 -9.33 8.28
C PRO A 127 14.19 -8.34 9.42
N SER A 128 12.95 -7.85 9.54
CA SER A 128 12.61 -6.88 10.59
C SER A 128 11.92 -7.58 11.76
N ASP A 129 12.70 -7.94 12.78
CA ASP A 129 12.18 -8.56 14.01
C ASP A 129 11.15 -7.67 14.72
N ARG A 130 11.32 -6.34 14.64
CA ARG A 130 10.33 -5.38 15.17
C ARG A 130 8.99 -5.48 14.45
N LEU A 131 8.99 -5.53 13.12
CA LEU A 131 7.75 -5.69 12.35
C LEU A 131 7.14 -7.08 12.60
N LEU A 132 7.96 -8.12 12.73
CA LEU A 132 7.50 -9.46 13.04
C LEU A 132 6.78 -9.51 14.39
N VAL A 133 7.40 -9.00 15.47
CA VAL A 133 6.79 -8.95 16.80
C VAL A 133 5.53 -8.08 16.80
N PHE A 134 5.55 -6.94 16.13
CA PHE A 134 4.37 -6.08 15.98
C PHE A 134 3.21 -6.82 15.32
N LEU A 135 3.44 -7.49 14.20
CA LEU A 135 2.41 -8.27 13.48
C LEU A 135 1.87 -9.40 14.36
N LEU A 136 2.74 -10.16 15.02
CA LEU A 136 2.33 -11.25 15.91
C LEU A 136 1.44 -10.74 17.06
N GLN A 137 1.73 -9.57 17.62
CA GLN A 137 0.90 -8.99 18.68
C GLN A 137 -0.50 -8.58 18.23
N HIS A 138 -0.68 -8.22 16.96
CA HIS A 138 -1.96 -7.72 16.43
C HIS A 138 -2.78 -8.81 15.74
N LEU A 139 -2.15 -9.89 15.30
CA LEU A 139 -2.80 -10.99 14.59
C LEU A 139 -3.12 -12.18 15.49
N LEU A 140 -2.35 -12.35 16.57
CA LEU A 140 -2.62 -13.42 17.53
C LEU A 140 -3.71 -12.98 18.51
N PRO A 141 -4.57 -13.92 18.95
CA PRO A 141 -5.58 -13.63 19.96
C PRO A 141 -4.94 -13.09 21.25
N ALA A 142 -5.57 -12.09 21.85
CA ALA A 142 -5.11 -11.52 23.11
C ALA A 142 -5.28 -12.55 24.25
N GLY A 143 -4.26 -12.68 25.09
CA GLY A 143 -4.25 -13.64 26.19
C GLY A 143 -2.92 -13.63 26.95
N LYS A 144 -2.89 -14.29 28.12
CA LYS A 144 -1.64 -14.58 28.84
C LYS A 144 -0.75 -15.45 27.95
N PRO A 145 0.60 -15.41 28.10
CA PRO A 145 1.49 -16.15 27.21
C PRO A 145 1.13 -17.63 27.02
N GLY A 146 0.75 -18.37 28.08
CA GLY A 146 0.30 -19.77 27.99
C GLY A 146 -1.03 -19.92 27.22
N ASP A 147 -2.08 -19.27 27.71
CA ASP A 147 -3.41 -19.27 27.09
C ASP A 147 -3.40 -18.78 25.62
N ARG A 148 -2.43 -17.92 25.27
CA ARG A 148 -2.24 -17.40 23.91
C ARG A 148 -1.77 -18.49 22.94
N TRP A 149 -0.88 -19.39 23.36
CA TRP A 149 -0.40 -20.48 22.51
C TRP A 149 -1.48 -21.53 22.28
N ASP A 150 -2.20 -21.93 23.33
CA ASP A 150 -3.32 -22.88 23.21
C ASP A 150 -4.43 -22.30 22.31
N GLY A 151 -4.76 -21.02 22.49
CA GLY A 151 -5.71 -20.31 21.63
C GLY A 151 -5.24 -20.19 20.18
N PHE A 152 -3.94 -19.99 19.95
CA PHE A 152 -3.35 -19.97 18.62
C PHE A 152 -3.39 -21.34 17.94
N GLU A 153 -3.05 -22.41 18.65
CA GLU A 153 -3.05 -23.77 18.14
C GLU A 153 -4.47 -24.21 17.76
N ALA A 154 -5.44 -23.99 18.67
CA ALA A 154 -6.85 -24.28 18.39
C ALA A 154 -7.39 -23.49 17.18
N MET A 155 -7.04 -22.20 17.08
CA MET A 155 -7.38 -21.38 15.91
C MET A 155 -6.76 -21.93 14.62
N THR A 156 -5.48 -22.33 14.66
CA THR A 156 -4.74 -22.85 13.52
C THR A 156 -5.30 -24.20 13.06
N ASP A 157 -5.66 -25.08 13.98
CA ASP A 157 -6.26 -26.38 13.66
C ASP A 157 -7.65 -26.22 13.06
N ALA A 158 -8.47 -25.33 13.61
CA ALA A 158 -9.77 -24.99 13.02
C ALA A 158 -9.63 -24.41 11.60
N ALA A 159 -8.66 -23.51 11.40
CA ALA A 159 -8.33 -22.94 10.10
C ALA A 159 -7.85 -24.02 9.12
N ARG A 160 -6.95 -24.92 9.56
CA ARG A 160 -6.44 -26.04 8.76
C ARG A 160 -7.57 -26.97 8.32
N GLY A 161 -8.46 -27.35 9.23
CA GLY A 161 -9.62 -28.19 8.91
C GLY A 161 -10.61 -27.52 7.95
N THR A 162 -10.80 -26.20 8.07
CA THR A 162 -11.63 -25.42 7.14
C THR A 162 -10.99 -25.31 5.76
N PHE A 163 -9.70 -24.98 5.72
CA PHE A 163 -8.92 -24.88 4.50
C PHE A 163 -8.90 -26.20 3.74
N GLN A 164 -8.68 -27.33 4.42
CA GLN A 164 -8.69 -28.65 3.78
C GLN A 164 -10.05 -28.99 3.16
N ARG A 165 -11.16 -28.62 3.82
CA ARG A 165 -12.49 -28.76 3.22
C ARG A 165 -12.65 -27.90 1.98
N SER A 166 -12.24 -26.63 2.04
CA SER A 166 -12.27 -25.74 0.89
C SER A 166 -11.42 -26.26 -0.27
N LEU A 167 -10.23 -26.82 -0.01
CA LEU A 167 -9.41 -27.46 -1.03
C LEU A 167 -10.13 -28.65 -1.68
N GLY A 168 -10.81 -29.49 -0.90
CA GLY A 168 -11.60 -30.60 -1.42
C GLY A 168 -12.81 -30.18 -2.25
N THR A 169 -13.26 -28.92 -2.17
CA THR A 169 -14.32 -28.37 -3.02
C THR A 169 -13.82 -27.75 -4.32
N LEU A 170 -12.51 -27.59 -4.49
CA LEU A 170 -11.93 -27.10 -5.74
C LEU A 170 -12.10 -28.20 -6.81
N GLY A 171 -12.71 -27.82 -7.93
CA GLY A 171 -12.85 -28.67 -9.11
C GLY A 171 -12.00 -28.15 -10.25
N ASP A 172 -11.77 -29.01 -11.24
CA ASP A 172 -11.08 -28.60 -12.46
C ASP A 172 -11.95 -27.62 -13.26
N HIS A 173 -11.32 -26.54 -13.75
CA HIS A 173 -11.93 -25.60 -14.66
C HIS A 173 -11.23 -25.72 -16.01
N ALA A 174 -12.00 -25.77 -17.11
CA ALA A 174 -11.48 -25.81 -18.48
C ALA A 174 -10.89 -24.46 -18.96
N CYS A 175 -10.28 -23.72 -18.03
CA CYS A 175 -9.52 -22.50 -18.35
C CYS A 175 -8.12 -22.92 -18.83
N GLU A 176 -7.62 -22.26 -19.87
CA GLU A 176 -6.23 -22.44 -20.29
C GLU A 176 -5.30 -21.93 -19.19
N MET A 177 -4.52 -22.85 -18.59
CA MET A 177 -3.39 -22.47 -17.74
C MET A 177 -2.32 -21.88 -18.65
N VAL A 178 -2.12 -20.57 -18.59
CA VAL A 178 -0.98 -19.91 -19.22
C VAL A 178 0.21 -20.08 -18.27
N PRO A 179 1.18 -20.96 -18.56
CA PRO A 179 2.37 -21.07 -17.72
C PRO A 179 3.14 -19.75 -17.81
N THR A 180 3.47 -19.17 -16.66
CA THR A 180 4.41 -18.05 -16.63
C THR A 180 5.77 -18.56 -17.10
N LEU A 181 6.21 -18.13 -18.29
CA LEU A 181 7.55 -18.45 -18.75
C LEU A 181 8.54 -17.59 -17.97
N VAL A 182 9.74 -18.12 -17.71
CA VAL A 182 10.84 -17.35 -17.10
C VAL A 182 11.13 -16.06 -17.89
N GLN A 183 10.81 -16.05 -19.19
CA GLN A 183 10.93 -14.89 -20.08
C GLN A 183 9.83 -13.83 -19.88
N ASP A 184 8.67 -14.20 -19.34
CA ASP A 184 7.58 -13.27 -18.99
C ASP A 184 7.85 -12.61 -17.63
N TYR A 185 8.72 -13.22 -16.81
CA TYR A 185 9.25 -12.64 -15.59
C TYR A 185 10.45 -11.74 -15.93
N SER A 186 10.17 -10.46 -16.22
CA SER A 186 11.20 -9.42 -16.26
C SER A 186 11.26 -8.74 -14.89
N PRO A 187 12.15 -9.13 -13.97
CA PRO A 187 12.34 -8.37 -12.74
C PRO A 187 12.80 -6.96 -13.11
N ASP A 188 12.10 -5.94 -12.63
CA ASP A 188 12.49 -4.54 -12.84
C ASP A 188 13.96 -4.34 -12.46
N GLU A 189 14.77 -3.78 -13.36
CA GLU A 189 16.13 -3.35 -13.02
C GLU A 189 16.03 -2.36 -11.84
N PRO A 190 16.87 -2.52 -10.79
CA PRO A 190 16.91 -1.56 -9.69
C PRO A 190 17.14 -0.16 -10.26
N LYS A 191 16.29 0.79 -9.88
CA LYS A 191 16.18 2.13 -10.49
C LYS A 191 17.43 3.02 -10.34
N ASP A 192 18.51 2.53 -9.73
CA ASP A 192 19.67 3.34 -9.32
C ASP A 192 21.01 2.95 -10.00
N CYS A 193 21.01 2.13 -11.06
CA CYS A 193 22.25 1.76 -11.77
C CYS A 193 22.71 2.75 -12.86
N ARG A 194 22.00 3.86 -13.11
CA ARG A 194 22.39 4.86 -14.12
C ARG A 194 22.76 6.18 -13.46
N ASP A 195 23.93 6.24 -12.83
CA ASP A 195 24.67 7.50 -12.58
C ASP A 195 26.14 7.27 -12.14
N ALA A 196 26.66 6.04 -12.20
CA ALA A 196 28.07 5.75 -11.91
C ALA A 196 28.85 5.49 -13.21
N THR A 197 29.17 6.54 -13.96
CA THR A 197 30.29 6.53 -14.93
C THR A 197 30.89 7.93 -15.01
#